data_AF-A0A1X0JPQ0-F1
#
_entry.id   AF-A0A1X0JPQ0-F1
#
_cell.length_a   1.000
_cell.length_b   1.000
_cell.length_c   1.000
_cell.angle_alpha   90.00
_cell.angle_beta   90.00
_cell.angle_gamma   90.00
#
_symmetry.space_group_name_H-M   'P 1'
#
loop_
_entity.id
_entity.type
_entity.pdbx_description
1 polymer ?
#
loop_
_entity_poly.entity_id
_entity_poly.type
_entity_poly.pdbx_seq_one_letter_code
_entity_poly.pdbx_strand_id
1 'polypeptide(L)'
;MSQLSFFSAESVPPAVADLTGILAAPGQVVLVGAGARLSVVVDQVWRAQALAEMIVEAGLEPEIARTDENNPLVRTAVDARLVGIAADWTRGAVKTVPPQWLPGPRELRAWTLAAGTTEADRYLLGLDPHAPDTHSPLASAMMRIGIAPTLIGTRGSRPALRISGRRRLSRLVENVGEPPGNVDAFAQWPRI
;
A
#
# COMPACT_ATOMS: atom_id res chain seq x y z
N MET A 1 36.49 18.95 5.16
CA MET A 1 35.13 19.49 5.43
C MET A 1 34.18 18.87 4.44
N SER A 2 33.36 17.91 4.89
CA SER A 2 32.20 17.39 4.18
C SER A 2 31.22 17.02 5.27
N GLN A 3 30.35 17.97 5.60
CA GLN A 3 29.30 17.80 6.59
C GLN A 3 28.32 16.77 6.04
N LEU A 4 28.34 15.56 6.63
CA LEU A 4 27.33 14.54 6.42
C LEU A 4 25.99 15.14 6.86
N SER A 5 25.14 15.43 5.89
CA SER A 5 23.76 15.84 6.13
C SER A 5 22.99 14.61 6.61
N PHE A 6 22.92 14.45 7.94
CA PHE A 6 21.91 13.61 8.58
C PHE A 6 20.60 14.39 8.54
N PHE A 7 19.89 14.34 7.41
CA PHE A 7 18.44 14.52 7.48
C PHE A 7 17.90 13.28 8.17
N SER A 8 17.57 13.40 9.46
CA SER A 8 16.85 12.39 10.21
C SER A 8 15.56 12.05 9.44
N ALA A 9 15.55 10.89 8.79
CA ALA A 9 14.36 10.29 8.20
C ALA A 9 13.29 9.91 9.27
N GLU A 10 13.58 10.13 10.56
CA GLU A 10 12.66 10.02 11.69
C GLU A 10 11.77 11.26 11.91
N SER A 11 11.81 12.29 11.06
CA SER A 11 11.23 13.61 11.37
C SER A 11 9.80 13.86 10.89
N VAL A 12 9.20 12.97 10.09
CA VAL A 12 7.82 13.15 9.62
C VAL A 12 6.87 12.23 10.40
N PRO A 13 5.92 12.78 11.17
CA PRO A 13 4.94 11.97 11.88
C PRO A 13 4.05 11.21 10.88
N PRO A 14 3.57 10.01 11.24
CA PRO A 14 2.60 9.30 10.41
C PRO A 14 1.35 10.16 10.14
N ALA A 15 0.80 10.03 8.94
CA ALA A 15 -0.33 10.81 8.44
C ALA A 15 -1.33 9.93 7.70
N VAL A 16 -2.57 10.40 7.56
CA VAL A 16 -3.62 9.67 6.83
C VAL A 16 -3.26 9.39 5.37
N ALA A 17 -2.41 10.24 4.77
CA ALA A 17 -1.92 10.06 3.39
C ALA A 17 -1.05 8.80 3.22
N ASP A 18 -0.36 8.36 4.28
CA ASP A 18 0.45 7.14 4.27
C ASP A 18 -0.38 5.89 3.94
N LEU A 19 -1.67 5.92 4.28
CA LEU A 19 -2.60 4.82 4.03
C LEU A 19 -3.01 4.74 2.55
N THR A 20 -2.66 5.70 1.70
CA THR A 20 -2.98 5.66 0.26
C THR A 20 -2.31 4.50 -0.47
N GLY A 21 -1.25 3.91 0.10
CA GLY A 21 -0.69 2.64 -0.38
C GLY A 21 -1.69 1.49 -0.40
N ILE A 22 -2.71 1.51 0.46
CA ILE A 22 -3.83 0.56 0.44
C ILE A 22 -4.62 0.67 -0.88
N LEU A 23 -4.76 1.88 -1.43
CA LEU A 23 -5.51 2.15 -2.65
C LEU A 23 -4.71 1.84 -3.93
N ALA A 24 -3.38 1.77 -3.85
CA ALA A 24 -2.54 1.19 -4.90
C ALA A 24 -2.75 -0.33 -5.03
N ALA A 25 -3.30 -0.96 -3.99
CA ALA A 25 -3.71 -2.36 -3.93
C ALA A 25 -5.24 -2.49 -4.17
N PRO A 26 -5.85 -3.66 -3.91
CA PRO A 26 -7.31 -3.85 -3.99
C PRO A 26 -8.16 -3.06 -2.96
N GLY A 27 -7.55 -2.28 -2.07
CA GLY A 27 -8.28 -1.52 -1.05
C GLY A 27 -9.13 -0.39 -1.63
N GLN A 28 -10.18 0.00 -0.92
CA GLN A 28 -11.18 0.97 -1.38
C GLN A 28 -11.31 2.13 -0.40
N VAL A 29 -11.71 3.27 -0.92
CA VAL A 29 -12.15 4.44 -0.14
C VAL A 29 -13.59 4.76 -0.50
N VAL A 30 -14.45 4.92 0.49
CA VAL A 30 -15.88 5.21 0.29
C VAL A 30 -16.32 6.39 1.15
N LEU A 31 -17.11 7.30 0.57
CA LEU A 31 -17.78 8.36 1.32
C LEU A 31 -18.91 7.78 2.16
N VAL A 32 -19.01 8.21 3.42
CA VAL A 32 -20.07 7.82 4.37
C VAL A 32 -20.52 9.08 5.11
N GLY A 33 -21.69 9.59 4.77
CA GLY A 33 -22.18 10.87 5.31
C GLY A 33 -21.20 12.01 4.99
N ALA A 34 -20.69 12.69 6.03
CA ALA A 34 -19.72 13.78 5.90
C ALA A 34 -18.24 13.32 5.99
N GLY A 35 -17.99 12.01 6.14
CA GLY A 35 -16.63 11.45 6.21
C GLY A 35 -16.36 10.44 5.11
N ALA A 36 -15.19 9.80 5.18
CA ALA A 36 -14.86 8.66 4.33
C ALA A 36 -14.25 7.53 5.16
N ARG A 37 -14.21 6.34 4.57
CA ARG A 37 -13.61 5.14 5.17
C ARG A 37 -12.70 4.44 4.18
N LEU A 38 -11.51 4.08 4.64
CA LEU A 38 -10.60 3.18 3.92
C LEU A 38 -10.84 1.74 4.36
N SER A 39 -10.72 0.79 3.43
CA SER A 39 -10.86 -0.63 3.73
C SER A 39 -10.09 -1.51 2.76
N VAL A 40 -9.61 -2.66 3.20
CA VAL A 40 -8.99 -3.66 2.32
C VAL A 40 -9.19 -5.06 2.86
N VAL A 41 -9.58 -5.97 1.97
CA VAL A 41 -9.60 -7.42 2.22
C VAL A 41 -8.20 -7.95 1.96
N VAL A 42 -7.66 -8.72 2.89
CA VAL A 42 -6.32 -9.32 2.81
C VAL A 42 -6.41 -10.83 3.00
N ASP A 43 -5.39 -11.55 2.52
CA ASP A 43 -5.37 -13.01 2.56
C ASP A 43 -5.08 -13.58 3.96
N GLN A 44 -4.40 -12.82 4.82
CA GLN A 44 -3.93 -13.27 6.13
C GLN A 44 -4.18 -12.24 7.22
N VAL A 45 -4.54 -12.73 8.42
CA VAL A 45 -4.89 -11.87 9.57
C VAL A 45 -3.74 -10.96 10.02
N TRP A 46 -2.48 -11.41 9.90
CA TRP A 46 -1.32 -10.61 10.28
C TRP A 46 -1.19 -9.34 9.43
N ARG A 47 -1.66 -9.36 8.17
CA ARG A 47 -1.70 -8.17 7.31
C ARG A 47 -2.71 -7.17 7.82
N ALA A 48 -3.89 -7.65 8.22
CA ALA A 48 -4.94 -6.81 8.78
C ALA A 48 -4.48 -6.17 10.11
N GLN A 49 -3.77 -6.92 10.95
CA GLN A 49 -3.19 -6.43 12.20
C GLN A 49 -2.13 -5.35 11.95
N ALA A 50 -1.17 -5.59 11.07
CA ALA A 50 -0.12 -4.62 10.75
C ALA A 50 -0.67 -3.35 10.05
N LEU A 51 -1.70 -3.49 9.21
CA LEU A 51 -2.40 -2.33 8.66
C LEU A 51 -3.19 -1.57 9.72
N ALA A 52 -3.78 -2.27 10.70
CA ALA A 52 -4.45 -1.62 11.83
C ALA A 52 -3.47 -0.81 12.69
N GLU A 53 -2.24 -1.30 12.89
CA GLU A 53 -1.16 -0.53 13.53
C GLU A 53 -0.86 0.76 12.77
N MET A 54 -0.72 0.69 11.44
CA MET A 54 -0.52 1.90 10.61
C MET A 54 -1.71 2.87 10.68
N ILE A 55 -2.94 2.37 10.78
CA ILE A 55 -4.14 3.20 10.95
C ILE A 55 -4.10 3.93 12.30
N VAL A 56 -3.70 3.24 13.38
CA VAL A 56 -3.53 3.85 14.72
C VAL A 56 -2.43 4.91 14.69
N GLU A 57 -1.29 4.61 14.07
CA GLU A 57 -0.17 5.55 13.92
C GLU A 57 -0.58 6.83 13.17
N ALA A 58 -1.43 6.72 12.15
CA ALA A 58 -2.02 7.85 11.43
C ALA A 58 -3.09 8.61 12.23
N GLY A 59 -3.36 8.20 13.48
CA GLY A 59 -4.34 8.81 14.38
C GLY A 59 -5.79 8.52 13.99
N LEU A 60 -6.06 7.36 13.40
CA LEU A 60 -7.40 6.87 13.05
C LEU A 60 -7.72 5.61 13.86
N GLU A 61 -9.01 5.32 14.03
CA GLU A 61 -9.47 4.10 14.70
C GLU A 61 -9.59 2.95 13.67
N PRO A 62 -8.89 1.82 13.85
CA PRO A 62 -9.07 0.65 13.00
C PRO A 62 -10.19 -0.27 13.49
N GLU A 63 -10.75 -1.01 12.55
CA GLU A 63 -11.60 -2.16 12.82
C GLU A 63 -11.11 -3.34 11.97
N ILE A 64 -10.83 -4.46 12.62
CA ILE A 64 -10.54 -5.74 11.95
C ILE A 64 -11.82 -6.59 12.02
N ALA A 65 -12.28 -7.00 10.85
CA ALA A 65 -13.46 -7.83 10.67
C ALA A 65 -13.16 -8.98 9.70
N ARG A 66 -14.20 -9.71 9.33
CA ARG A 66 -14.16 -10.69 8.24
C ARG A 66 -15.27 -10.39 7.26
N THR A 67 -15.00 -10.66 5.98
CA THR A 67 -16.04 -10.70 4.94
C THR A 67 -16.95 -11.92 5.14
N ASP A 68 -18.07 -11.97 4.42
CA ASP A 68 -18.99 -13.12 4.42
C ASP A 68 -18.30 -14.40 3.94
N GLU A 69 -17.27 -14.27 3.09
CA GLU A 69 -16.41 -15.35 2.61
C GLU A 69 -15.29 -15.72 3.61
N ASN A 70 -15.36 -15.20 4.84
CA ASN A 70 -14.41 -15.44 5.93
C ASN A 70 -12.98 -14.88 5.69
N ASN A 71 -12.78 -14.04 4.66
CA ASN A 71 -11.50 -13.37 4.42
C ASN A 71 -11.29 -12.21 5.42
N PRO A 72 -10.09 -12.05 6.01
CA PRO A 72 -9.76 -10.91 6.85
C PRO A 72 -9.96 -9.56 6.15
N LEU A 73 -10.55 -8.61 6.86
CA LEU A 73 -10.81 -7.25 6.41
C LEU A 73 -10.29 -6.29 7.47
N VAL A 74 -9.57 -5.25 7.06
CA VAL A 74 -9.26 -4.11 7.92
C VAL A 74 -9.87 -2.85 7.32
N ARG A 75 -10.44 -2.00 8.17
CA ARG A 75 -11.00 -0.70 7.76
C ARG A 75 -10.77 0.35 8.82
N THR A 76 -10.81 1.60 8.42
CA THR A 76 -10.85 2.73 9.36
C THR A 76 -12.28 2.92 9.87
N ALA A 77 -12.45 3.61 11.01
CA ALA A 77 -13.67 4.34 11.28
C ALA A 77 -13.90 5.41 10.18
N VAL A 78 -15.13 5.92 10.11
CA VAL A 78 -15.45 7.04 9.21
C VAL A 78 -14.80 8.31 9.76
N ASP A 79 -13.98 8.98 8.95
CA ASP A 79 -13.25 10.19 9.36
C ASP A 79 -13.26 11.24 8.24
N ALA A 80 -13.38 12.52 8.63
CA ALA A 80 -13.43 13.64 7.69
C ALA A 80 -12.09 13.87 6.97
N ARG A 81 -10.95 13.52 7.59
CA ARG A 81 -9.61 13.65 6.99
C ARG A 81 -9.42 12.73 5.77
N LEU A 82 -10.22 11.68 5.65
CA LEU A 82 -10.19 10.76 4.50
C LEU A 82 -11.00 11.26 3.30
N VAL A 83 -11.80 12.34 3.44
CA VAL A 83 -12.64 12.86 2.35
C VAL A 83 -11.81 13.38 1.19
N GLY A 84 -10.70 14.07 1.46
CA GLY A 84 -9.77 14.52 0.43
C GLY A 84 -9.16 13.35 -0.35
N ILE A 85 -8.75 12.30 0.37
CA ILE A 85 -8.25 11.05 -0.24
C ILE A 85 -9.35 10.42 -1.11
N ALA A 86 -10.59 10.36 -0.64
CA ALA A 86 -11.71 9.84 -1.42
C ALA A 86 -11.90 10.63 -2.72
N ALA A 87 -11.88 11.96 -2.66
CA ALA A 87 -12.03 12.82 -3.82
C ALA A 87 -10.87 12.64 -4.83
N ASP A 88 -9.64 12.47 -4.35
CA ASP A 88 -8.45 12.33 -5.20
C ASP A 88 -8.36 10.95 -5.87
N TRP A 89 -8.81 9.91 -5.18
CA TRP A 89 -8.70 8.51 -5.62
C TRP A 89 -9.97 7.95 -6.27
N THR A 90 -11.03 8.75 -6.42
CA THR A 90 -12.25 8.31 -7.08
C THR A 90 -12.72 9.30 -8.14
N ARG A 91 -13.24 8.77 -9.24
CA ARG A 91 -13.97 9.51 -10.26
C ARG A 91 -15.35 8.87 -10.42
N GLY A 92 -16.34 9.43 -9.74
CA GLY A 92 -17.63 8.76 -9.58
C GLY A 92 -17.45 7.46 -8.80
N ALA A 93 -17.85 6.33 -9.37
CA ALA A 93 -17.72 5.01 -8.74
C ALA A 93 -16.39 4.29 -9.06
N VAL A 94 -15.50 4.92 -9.83
CA VAL A 94 -14.28 4.28 -10.35
C VAL A 94 -13.06 4.74 -9.56
N LYS A 95 -12.20 3.79 -9.15
CA LYS A 95 -10.91 4.08 -8.53
C LYS A 95 -9.95 4.68 -9.57
N THR A 96 -9.26 5.75 -9.18
CA THR A 96 -8.26 6.44 -9.98
C THR A 96 -6.98 6.66 -9.19
N VAL A 97 -5.87 6.97 -9.88
CA VAL A 97 -4.60 7.34 -9.24
C VAL A 97 -4.40 8.85 -9.41
N PRO A 98 -4.14 9.63 -8.34
CA PRO A 98 -3.88 11.05 -8.47
C PRO A 98 -2.63 11.30 -9.36
N PRO A 99 -2.65 12.25 -10.31
CA PRO A 99 -1.56 12.40 -11.31
C PRO A 99 -0.15 12.61 -10.71
N GLN A 100 -0.08 13.20 -9.53
CA GLN A 100 1.17 13.53 -8.85
C GLN A 100 1.53 12.54 -7.73
N TRP A 101 0.72 11.50 -7.52
CA TRP A 101 0.95 10.54 -6.44
C TRP A 101 2.24 9.76 -6.67
N LEU A 102 3.12 9.79 -5.68
CA LEU A 102 4.36 9.04 -5.60
C LEU A 102 4.37 8.36 -4.22
N PRO A 103 4.54 7.03 -4.14
CA PRO A 103 4.54 6.38 -2.85
C PRO A 103 5.84 6.67 -2.11
N GLY A 104 5.74 7.14 -0.87
CA GLY A 104 6.84 7.21 0.08
C GLY A 104 7.02 5.87 0.82
N PRO A 105 7.92 5.84 1.82
CA PRO A 105 8.18 4.65 2.64
C PRO A 105 6.91 4.02 3.24
N ARG A 106 6.04 4.84 3.84
CA ARG A 106 4.83 4.34 4.52
C ARG A 106 3.76 3.90 3.52
N GLU A 107 3.57 4.59 2.39
CA GLU A 107 2.68 4.11 1.32
C GLU A 107 3.18 2.79 0.72
N LEU A 108 4.48 2.63 0.50
CA LEU A 108 5.06 1.37 0.03
C LEU A 108 4.85 0.25 1.05
N ARG A 109 5.00 0.54 2.35
CA ARG A 109 4.71 -0.41 3.43
C ARG A 109 3.24 -0.82 3.43
N ALA A 110 2.31 0.13 3.34
CA ALA A 110 0.88 -0.15 3.30
C ALA A 110 0.49 -1.00 2.07
N TRP A 111 1.08 -0.72 0.91
CA TRP A 111 0.86 -1.51 -0.31
C TRP A 111 1.42 -2.94 -0.17
N THR A 112 2.62 -3.08 0.40
CA THR A 112 3.26 -4.38 0.69
C THR A 112 2.40 -5.21 1.65
N LEU A 113 1.87 -4.59 2.70
CA LEU A 113 0.97 -5.24 3.64
C LEU A 113 -0.36 -5.63 3.00
N ALA A 114 -0.91 -4.78 2.14
CA ALA A 114 -2.19 -5.05 1.48
C ALA A 114 -2.10 -6.17 0.43
N ALA A 115 -1.03 -6.21 -0.37
CA ALA A 115 -0.96 -7.12 -1.52
C ALA A 115 0.47 -7.53 -1.96
N GLY A 116 1.46 -7.42 -1.09
CA GLY A 116 2.84 -7.82 -1.38
C GLY A 116 3.04 -9.34 -1.33
N THR A 117 3.83 -9.92 -2.23
CA THR A 117 4.15 -11.36 -2.20
C THR A 117 5.55 -11.63 -2.72
N THR A 118 6.30 -12.50 -2.04
CA THR A 118 7.59 -13.02 -2.52
C THR A 118 7.38 -14.03 -3.66
N GLU A 119 8.08 -13.83 -4.78
CA GLU A 119 8.14 -14.76 -5.91
C GLU A 119 9.61 -15.12 -6.19
N ALA A 120 10.10 -16.21 -5.59
CA ALA A 120 11.49 -16.63 -5.71
C ALA A 120 12.50 -15.50 -5.40
N ASP A 121 13.23 -15.02 -6.42
CA ASP A 121 14.21 -13.93 -6.37
C ASP A 121 13.60 -12.54 -6.67
N ARG A 122 12.28 -12.43 -6.60
CA ARG A 122 11.49 -11.27 -7.02
C ARG A 122 10.43 -10.94 -5.98
N TYR A 123 9.91 -9.72 -6.09
CA TYR A 123 8.80 -9.28 -5.27
C TYR A 123 7.64 -8.82 -6.15
N LEU A 124 6.43 -9.16 -5.76
CA LEU A 124 5.20 -8.71 -6.39
C LEU A 124 4.51 -7.70 -5.48
N LEU A 125 4.11 -6.56 -6.06
CA LEU A 125 3.11 -5.68 -5.46
C LEU A 125 1.80 -5.88 -6.24
N GLY A 126 0.82 -6.53 -5.61
CA GLY A 126 -0.48 -6.80 -6.21
C GLY A 126 -1.26 -5.51 -6.49
N LEU A 127 -1.95 -5.49 -7.63
CA LEU A 127 -2.78 -4.39 -8.10
C LEU A 127 -4.26 -4.77 -7.99
N ASP A 128 -5.15 -3.78 -8.07
CA ASP A 128 -6.59 -4.02 -8.07
C ASP A 128 -7.04 -4.63 -9.43
N PRO A 129 -7.56 -5.87 -9.48
CA PRO A 129 -8.11 -6.45 -10.70
C PRO A 129 -9.37 -5.73 -11.22
N HIS A 130 -10.08 -5.00 -10.35
CA HIS A 130 -11.30 -4.27 -10.69
C HIS A 130 -11.05 -2.83 -11.12
N ALA A 131 -9.80 -2.36 -11.10
CA ALA A 131 -9.43 -1.01 -11.52
C ALA A 131 -8.21 -1.02 -12.48
N PRO A 132 -8.32 -1.64 -13.67
CA PRO A 132 -7.20 -1.79 -14.61
C PRO A 132 -6.58 -0.46 -15.07
N ASP A 133 -7.38 0.61 -15.11
CA ASP A 133 -6.90 1.95 -15.48
C ASP A 133 -5.89 2.54 -14.48
N THR A 134 -5.79 1.96 -13.28
CA THR A 134 -4.79 2.36 -12.25
C THR A 134 -3.42 1.73 -12.47
N HIS A 135 -3.33 0.63 -13.23
CA HIS A 135 -2.10 -0.19 -13.30
C HIS A 135 -0.91 0.56 -13.92
N SER A 136 -1.12 1.22 -15.06
CA SER A 136 -0.07 1.98 -15.74
C SER A 136 0.35 3.23 -14.94
N PRO A 137 -0.57 4.04 -14.38
CA PRO A 137 -0.20 5.13 -13.48
C PRO A 137 0.64 4.68 -12.25
N LEU A 138 0.26 3.57 -11.61
CA LEU A 138 1.01 3.02 -10.46
C LEU A 138 2.41 2.53 -10.88
N ALA A 139 2.54 1.87 -12.02
CA ALA A 139 3.84 1.49 -12.57
C ALA A 139 4.74 2.72 -12.84
N SER A 140 4.18 3.78 -13.41
CA SER A 140 4.89 5.05 -13.64
C SER A 140 5.31 5.73 -12.34
N ALA A 141 4.47 5.70 -11.30
CA ALA A 141 4.83 6.23 -9.98
C ALA A 141 6.04 5.50 -9.38
N MET A 142 6.06 4.16 -9.48
CA MET A 142 7.20 3.34 -9.05
C MET A 142 8.48 3.65 -9.82
N MET A 143 8.40 3.87 -11.14
CA MET A 143 9.54 4.30 -11.95
C MET A 143 10.10 5.65 -11.50
N ARG A 144 9.24 6.62 -11.16
CA ARG A 144 9.62 7.97 -10.70
C ARG A 144 10.35 7.96 -9.36
N ILE A 145 10.06 7.00 -8.48
CA ILE A 145 10.81 6.80 -7.22
C ILE A 145 12.03 5.87 -7.37
N GLY A 146 12.38 5.48 -8.60
CA GLY A 146 13.59 4.71 -8.90
C GLY A 146 13.45 3.19 -8.75
N ILE A 147 12.23 2.66 -8.67
CA ILE A 147 11.93 1.23 -8.65
C ILE A 147 11.17 0.86 -9.92
N ALA A 148 11.89 0.61 -11.02
CA ALA A 148 11.26 0.26 -12.30
C ALA A 148 10.69 -1.17 -12.29
N PRO A 149 9.35 -1.38 -12.25
CA PRO A 149 8.76 -2.70 -12.19
C PRO A 149 8.40 -3.21 -13.59
N THR A 150 8.09 -4.51 -13.70
CA THR A 150 7.38 -5.08 -14.85
C THR A 150 5.93 -5.30 -14.48
N LEU A 151 5.00 -4.68 -15.22
CA LEU A 151 3.57 -4.95 -15.06
C LEU A 151 3.25 -6.35 -15.62
N ILE A 152 2.63 -7.20 -14.80
CA ILE A 152 2.26 -8.59 -15.14
C ILE A 152 0.80 -8.86 -14.79
N GLY A 153 0.25 -9.95 -15.32
CA GLY A 153 -1.07 -10.45 -14.91
C GLY A 153 -2.27 -9.58 -15.32
N THR A 154 -2.07 -8.57 -16.18
CA THR A 154 -3.11 -7.57 -16.56
C THR A 154 -4.34 -8.15 -17.26
N ARG A 155 -4.26 -9.40 -17.75
CA ARG A 155 -5.39 -10.11 -18.37
C ARG A 155 -6.01 -11.16 -17.45
N GLY A 156 -5.52 -11.30 -16.22
CA GLY A 156 -5.96 -12.30 -15.24
C GLY A 156 -6.48 -11.67 -13.95
N SER A 157 -6.77 -12.51 -12.96
CA SER A 157 -7.32 -12.09 -11.66
C SER A 157 -6.27 -11.55 -10.68
N ARG A 158 -4.98 -11.61 -11.04
CA ARG A 158 -3.86 -11.22 -10.18
C ARG A 158 -2.87 -10.30 -10.90
N PRO A 159 -3.30 -9.09 -11.31
CA PRO A 159 -2.37 -8.10 -11.84
C PRO A 159 -1.38 -7.69 -10.74
N ALA A 160 -0.12 -7.47 -11.11
CA ALA A 160 0.92 -7.08 -10.16
C ALA A 160 2.05 -6.31 -10.84
N LEU A 161 2.77 -5.53 -10.03
CA LEU A 161 4.07 -4.98 -10.38
C LEU A 161 5.16 -5.93 -9.87
N ARG A 162 5.87 -6.56 -10.80
CA ARG A 162 6.99 -7.44 -10.49
C ARG A 162 8.30 -6.65 -10.42
N ILE A 163 8.92 -6.70 -9.26
CA ILE A 163 10.20 -6.05 -8.95
C ILE A 163 11.27 -7.14 -8.96
N SER A 164 12.25 -7.02 -9.85
CA SER A 164 13.33 -7.99 -10.01
C SER A 164 14.68 -7.30 -10.02
N GLY A 165 15.72 -8.01 -9.61
CA GLY A 165 17.10 -7.51 -9.64
C GLY A 165 17.48 -6.73 -8.38
N ARG A 166 18.69 -7.01 -7.90
CA ARG A 166 19.22 -6.61 -6.59
C ARG A 166 18.99 -5.13 -6.26
N ARG A 167 19.40 -4.20 -7.13
CA ARG A 167 19.28 -2.75 -6.88
C ARG A 167 17.83 -2.30 -6.61
N ARG A 168 16.85 -2.85 -7.32
CA ARG A 168 15.44 -2.46 -7.17
C ARG A 168 14.82 -3.08 -5.93
N LEU A 169 15.18 -4.33 -5.62
CA LEU A 169 14.78 -4.99 -4.38
C LEU A 169 15.39 -4.31 -3.15
N SER A 170 16.67 -3.95 -3.19
CA SER A 170 17.30 -3.19 -2.09
C SER A 170 16.56 -1.89 -1.80
N ARG A 171 16.21 -1.12 -2.83
CA ARG A 171 15.41 0.10 -2.67
C ARG A 171 14.04 -0.16 -2.07
N LEU A 172 13.36 -1.22 -2.51
CA LEU A 172 12.07 -1.60 -1.93
C LEU A 172 12.21 -1.93 -0.43
N VAL A 173 13.18 -2.77 -0.08
CA VAL A 173 13.46 -3.16 1.32
C VAL A 173 13.78 -1.94 2.18
N GLU A 174 14.66 -1.05 1.70
CA GLU A 174 15.03 0.20 2.37
C GLU A 174 13.80 1.10 2.64
N ASN A 175 12.83 1.16 1.73
CA ASN A 175 11.64 1.99 1.89
C ASN A 175 10.56 1.33 2.75
N VAL A 176 10.35 0.03 2.59
CA VAL A 176 9.29 -0.72 3.28
C VAL A 176 9.63 -0.98 4.75
N GLY A 177 10.93 -1.05 5.08
CA GLY A 177 11.43 -1.29 6.42
C GLY A 177 11.30 -2.75 6.87
N GLU A 178 11.47 -2.98 8.17
CA GLU A 178 11.45 -4.32 8.76
C GLU A 178 10.04 -4.98 8.70
N PRO A 179 9.97 -6.32 8.57
CA PRO A 179 8.69 -7.02 8.61
C PRO A 179 7.97 -6.82 9.95
N PRO A 180 6.63 -6.90 9.97
CA PRO A 180 5.87 -7.09 11.21
C PRO A 180 6.41 -8.28 12.02
N GLY A 181 6.20 -8.26 13.34
CA GLY A 181 6.65 -9.29 14.29
C GLY A 181 5.92 -10.64 14.19
N ASN A 182 5.79 -11.18 12.98
CA ASN A 182 5.09 -12.43 12.67
C ASN A 182 5.91 -13.27 11.68
N VAL A 183 5.94 -14.60 11.88
CA VAL A 183 6.75 -15.53 11.07
C VAL A 183 6.28 -15.58 9.61
N ASP A 184 4.98 -15.58 9.37
CA ASP A 184 4.41 -15.57 8.01
C ASP A 184 4.69 -14.24 7.31
N ALA A 185 4.71 -13.14 8.07
CA ALA A 185 5.11 -11.85 7.56
C ALA A 185 6.57 -11.88 7.07
N PHE A 186 7.48 -12.45 7.87
CA PHE A 186 8.89 -12.61 7.48
C PHE A 186 9.07 -13.41 6.17
N ALA A 187 8.28 -14.47 5.97
CA ALA A 187 8.33 -15.28 4.76
C ALA A 187 7.83 -14.55 3.50
N GLN A 188 6.92 -13.59 3.66
CA GLN A 188 6.28 -12.85 2.57
C GLN A 188 6.81 -11.42 2.39
N TRP A 189 7.73 -10.98 3.25
CA TRP A 189 8.33 -9.65 3.19
C TRP A 189 9.37 -9.55 2.06
N PRO A 190 9.56 -8.37 1.43
CA PRO A 190 10.63 -8.20 0.46
C PRO A 190 12.00 -8.43 1.12
N ARG A 191 12.88 -9.11 0.39
CA ARG A 191 14.26 -9.42 0.80
C ARG A 191 15.20 -9.40 -0.40
N ILE A 192 16.50 -9.31 -0.12
CA ILE A 192 17.57 -9.28 -1.13
C ILE A 192 18.24 -10.64 -1.23
#